data_AF-A0A562I436-F1
#
_entry.id   AF-A0A562I436-F1
#
_cell.length_a   1.000
_cell.length_b   1.000
_cell.length_c   1.000
_cell.angle_alpha   90.00
_cell.angle_beta   90.00
_cell.angle_gamma   90.00
#
_symmetry.space_group_name_H-M   'P 1'
#
loop_
_entity.id
_entity.type
_entity.pdbx_description
1 polymer ?
#
loop_
_entity_poly.entity_id
_entity_poly.type
_entity_poly.pdbx_seq_one_letter_code
_entity_poly.pdbx_strand_id
1 'polypeptide(L)'
;MIGYPPSEAARRSGFSLDTLRYYEKIGLLSDVARTSGGRRVFTDEDLSWLGLFRCLRDTGMPIAEMCRYAERVEEQMRLLQHQYDHLREKIRYYDTLA
;
A
#
# COMPACT_ATOMS: atom_id res chain seq x y z
N MET A 1 8.94 -10.94 -6.77
CA MET A 1 8.24 -9.64 -6.71
C MET A 1 8.86 -8.75 -7.77
N ILE A 2 8.07 -8.23 -8.72
CA ILE A 2 8.59 -7.38 -9.81
C ILE A 2 8.50 -5.93 -9.36
N GLY A 3 9.62 -5.21 -9.42
CA GLY A 3 9.67 -3.78 -9.15
C GLY A 3 9.46 -2.96 -10.43
N TYR A 4 8.59 -1.97 -10.37
CA TYR A 4 8.24 -1.08 -11.48
C TYR A 4 8.91 0.28 -11.31
N PRO A 5 9.58 0.82 -12.35
CA PRO A 5 10.05 2.19 -12.32
C PRO A 5 8.85 3.16 -12.30
N PRO A 6 9.05 4.42 -11.88
CA PRO A 6 7.96 5.40 -11.79
C PRO A 6 7.20 5.61 -13.10
N SER A 7 7.90 5.53 -14.24
CA SER A 7 7.29 5.65 -15.57
C SER A 7 6.32 4.51 -15.88
N GLU A 8 6.67 3.29 -15.51
CA GLU A 8 5.79 2.12 -15.68
C GLU A 8 4.62 2.18 -14.70
N ALA A 9 4.86 2.57 -13.45
CA ALA A 9 3.81 2.75 -12.45
C ALA A 9 2.79 3.82 -12.87
N ALA A 10 3.26 4.94 -13.43
CA ALA A 10 2.41 5.99 -14.00
C ALA A 10 1.56 5.44 -15.15
N ARG A 11 2.17 4.70 -16.09
CA ARG A 11 1.46 4.09 -17.23
C ARG A 11 0.37 3.12 -16.78
N ARG A 12 0.66 2.27 -15.78
CA ARG A 12 -0.27 1.24 -15.29
C ARG A 12 -1.40 1.80 -14.43
N SER A 13 -1.08 2.77 -13.56
CA SER A 13 -2.08 3.38 -12.69
C SER A 13 -2.95 4.41 -13.42
N GLY A 14 -2.44 5.04 -14.48
CA GLY A 14 -3.09 6.15 -15.18
C GLY A 14 -2.85 7.51 -14.51
N PHE A 15 -2.00 7.57 -13.49
CA PHE A 15 -1.59 8.83 -12.86
C PHE A 15 -0.34 9.42 -13.50
N SER A 16 -0.19 10.74 -13.42
CA SER A 16 1.05 11.41 -13.81
C SER A 16 2.17 11.10 -12.81
N LEU A 17 3.42 11.20 -13.25
CA LEU A 17 4.59 11.11 -12.37
C LEU A 17 4.53 12.13 -11.22
N ASP A 18 4.03 13.34 -11.49
CA ASP A 18 3.85 14.37 -10.47
C ASP A 18 2.80 13.97 -9.43
N THR A 19 1.72 13.30 -9.85
CA THR A 19 0.72 12.75 -8.93
C THR A 19 1.33 11.69 -8.03
N LEU A 20 2.14 10.77 -8.58
CA LEU A 20 2.81 9.74 -7.77
C LEU A 20 3.77 10.36 -6.75
N ARG A 21 4.56 11.36 -7.16
CA ARG A 21 5.44 12.12 -6.25
C ARG A 21 4.65 12.87 -5.19
N TYR A 22 3.51 13.45 -5.57
CA TYR A 22 2.63 14.14 -4.64
C TYR A 22 2.04 13.17 -3.61
N TYR A 23 1.59 11.99 -4.05
CA TYR A 23 1.03 10.95 -3.17
C TYR A 23 2.06 10.39 -2.19
N GLU A 24 3.29 10.15 -2.63
CA GLU A 24 4.41 9.83 -1.72
C GLU A 24 4.66 10.97 -0.72
N LYS A 25 4.68 12.22 -1.20
CA LYS A 25 4.97 13.40 -0.34
C LYS A 25 3.95 13.59 0.78
N ILE A 26 2.67 13.33 0.51
CA ILE A 26 1.60 13.47 1.51
C ILE A 26 1.40 12.21 2.36
N GLY A 27 2.22 11.17 2.16
CA GLY A 27 2.11 9.90 2.90
C GLY A 27 0.95 9.00 2.46
N LEU A 28 0.34 9.26 1.30
CA LEU A 28 -0.72 8.39 0.76
C LEU A 28 -0.14 7.12 0.13
N LEU A 29 1.09 7.20 -0.39
CA LEU A 29 1.91 6.05 -0.75
C LEU A 29 3.11 6.03 0.19
N SER A 30 2.95 5.31 1.31
CA SER A 30 4.01 5.10 2.29
C SER A 30 5.03 4.08 1.77
N ASP A 31 6.29 4.21 2.19
CA ASP A 31 7.33 3.19 2.01
C ASP A 31 7.67 2.75 0.56
N VAL A 32 7.54 3.65 -0.42
CA VAL A 32 8.00 3.38 -1.80
C VAL A 32 9.48 2.98 -1.81
N ALA A 33 9.73 1.74 -2.19
CA ALA A 33 11.05 1.14 -2.18
C ALA A 33 12.03 1.93 -3.08
N ARG A 34 13.33 1.82 -2.77
CA ARG A 34 14.39 2.43 -3.57
C ARG A 34 15.42 1.40 -3.99
N THR A 35 15.93 1.54 -5.21
CA THR A 35 17.11 0.79 -5.65
C THR A 35 18.35 1.26 -4.92
N SER A 36 19.43 0.48 -5.00
CA SER A 36 20.77 0.87 -4.55
C SER A 36 21.27 2.20 -5.15
N GLY A 37 20.79 2.56 -6.34
CA GLY A 37 21.07 3.84 -6.99
C GLY A 37 20.11 4.98 -6.60
N GLY A 38 19.28 4.81 -5.57
CA GLY A 38 18.37 5.83 -5.04
C GLY A 38 17.12 6.09 -5.89
N ARG A 39 16.83 5.25 -6.88
CA ARG A 39 15.64 5.40 -7.74
C ARG A 39 14.44 4.70 -7.10
N ARG A 40 13.26 5.34 -7.17
CA ARG A 40 11.99 4.77 -6.71
C ARG A 40 11.64 3.50 -7.48
N VAL A 41 11.08 2.53 -6.77
CA VAL A 41 10.58 1.26 -7.27
C VAL A 41 9.22 1.02 -6.64
N PHE A 42 8.21 0.86 -7.48
CA PHE A 42 6.86 0.51 -7.06
C PHE A 42 6.65 -0.99 -7.17
N THR A 43 5.92 -1.57 -6.25
CA THR A 43 5.57 -2.99 -6.19
C THR A 43 4.18 -3.23 -6.78
N ASP A 44 3.79 -4.50 -6.94
CA ASP A 44 2.41 -4.85 -7.32
C ASP A 44 1.38 -4.38 -6.27
N GLU A 45 1.78 -4.32 -5.00
CA GLU A 45 0.95 -3.79 -3.91
C GLU A 45 0.73 -2.28 -4.07
N ASP A 46 1.79 -1.52 -4.36
CA ASP A 46 1.68 -0.08 -4.64
C ASP A 46 0.74 0.18 -5.83
N LEU A 47 0.82 -0.64 -6.89
CA LEU A 47 -0.08 -0.51 -8.04
C LEU A 47 -1.54 -0.82 -7.68
N SER A 48 -1.77 -1.77 -6.77
CA SER A 48 -3.11 -2.11 -6.29
C SER A 48 -3.72 -0.95 -5.49
N TRP A 49 -2.92 -0.33 -4.61
CA TRP A 49 -3.29 0.89 -3.90
C TRP A 49 -3.60 2.06 -4.84
N LEU A 50 -2.76 2.28 -5.84
CA LEU A 50 -3.01 3.28 -6.88
C LEU A 50 -4.33 3.01 -7.62
N GLY A 51 -4.65 1.74 -7.91
CA GLY A 51 -5.94 1.35 -8.49
C GLY A 51 -7.12 1.75 -7.60
N LEU A 52 -7.02 1.48 -6.29
CA LEU A 52 -8.03 1.88 -5.31
C LEU A 52 -8.19 3.40 -5.24
N PHE A 53 -7.07 4.14 -5.18
CA PHE A 53 -7.08 5.60 -5.15
C PHE A 53 -7.71 6.20 -6.41
N ARG A 54 -7.53 5.56 -7.57
CA ARG A 54 -8.22 5.97 -8.79
C ARG A 54 -9.74 5.79 -8.64
N CYS A 55 -10.20 4.62 -8.19
CA CYS A 55 -11.63 4.38 -7.97
C CYS A 55 -12.23 5.39 -6.98
N LEU A 56 -11.54 5.69 -5.87
CA LEU A 56 -12.01 6.69 -4.90
C LEU A 56 -12.02 8.12 -5.48
N ARG A 57 -11.02 8.47 -6.28
CA ARG A 57 -10.99 9.76 -6.97
C ARG A 57 -12.16 9.88 -7.96
N ASP A 58 -12.47 8.81 -8.68
CA ASP A 58 -13.55 8.77 -9.67
C ASP A 58 -14.94 8.95 -9.03
N THR A 59 -15.11 8.64 -7.73
CA THR A 59 -16.34 8.97 -6.98
C THR A 59 -16.40 10.43 -6.53
N GLY A 60 -15.41 11.26 -6.87
CA GLY A 60 -15.30 12.65 -6.42
C GLY A 60 -14.81 12.79 -4.98
N MET A 61 -14.22 11.74 -4.39
CA MET A 61 -13.71 11.81 -3.02
C MET A 61 -12.54 12.80 -2.93
N PRO A 62 -12.58 13.78 -2.00
CA PRO A 62 -11.47 14.69 -1.78
C PRO A 62 -10.23 13.93 -1.29
N ILE A 63 -9.03 14.40 -1.69
CA ILE A 63 -7.77 13.76 -1.31
C ILE A 63 -7.59 13.60 0.21
N ALA A 64 -8.10 14.54 1.00
CA ALA A 64 -8.04 14.48 2.46
C ALA A 64 -8.84 13.30 3.04
N GLU A 65 -9.97 12.95 2.41
CA GLU A 65 -10.74 11.74 2.79
C GLU A 65 -10.03 10.47 2.34
N MET A 66 -9.37 10.49 1.18
CA MET A 66 -8.57 9.35 0.71
C MET A 66 -7.41 9.06 1.67
N CYS A 67 -6.74 10.09 2.20
CA CYS A 67 -5.71 9.94 3.24
C CYS A 67 -6.28 9.31 4.51
N ARG A 68 -7.40 9.84 5.03
CA ARG A 68 -8.08 9.25 6.20
C ARG A 68 -8.49 7.80 5.98
N TYR A 69 -8.96 7.49 4.77
CA TYR A 69 -9.34 6.13 4.40
C TYR A 69 -8.12 5.20 4.41
N ALA A 70 -7.00 5.63 3.82
CA ALA A 70 -5.75 4.86 3.80
C ALA A 70 -5.25 4.59 5.23
N GLU A 71 -5.17 5.62 6.08
CA GLU A 71 -4.77 5.49 7.49
C GLU A 71 -5.64 4.47 8.25
N ARG A 72 -6.97 4.52 8.04
CA ARG A 72 -7.89 3.60 8.68
C ARG A 72 -7.68 2.16 8.20
N VAL A 73 -7.45 1.95 6.91
CA VAL A 73 -7.19 0.60 6.37
C VAL A 73 -5.88 0.05 6.92
N GLU A 74 -4.82 0.85 7.00
CA GLU A 74 -3.55 0.43 7.62
C GLU A 74 -3.73 0.00 9.07
N GLU A 75 -4.49 0.78 9.87
CA GLU A 75 -4.77 0.45 11.26
C GLU A 75 -5.55 -0.88 11.39
N GLN A 76 -6.57 -1.08 10.56
CA GLN A 76 -7.36 -2.32 10.55
C GLN A 76 -6.50 -3.52 10.12
N MET A 77 -5.64 -3.35 9.11
CA MET A 77 -4.75 -4.40 8.64
C MET A 77 -3.75 -4.81 9.74
N ARG A 78 -3.20 -3.83 10.47
CA ARG A 78 -2.31 -4.07 11.61
C ARG A 78 -3.01 -4.85 12.73
N LEU A 79 -4.25 -4.49 13.06
CA LEU A 79 -5.02 -5.21 14.07
C LEU A 79 -5.29 -6.66 13.64
N LEU A 80 -5.68 -6.86 12.38
CA LEU A 80 -5.95 -8.18 11.83
C LEU A 80 -4.69 -9.06 11.82
N GLN A 81 -3.54 -8.49 11.45
CA GLN A 81 -2.25 -9.17 11.48
C GLN A 81 -1.90 -9.63 12.90
N HIS A 82 -2.06 -8.76 13.90
CA HIS A 82 -1.82 -9.10 15.29
C HIS A 82 -2.72 -10.23 15.79
N GLN A 83 -4.01 -10.21 15.43
CA GLN A 83 -4.95 -11.28 15.76
C GLN A 83 -4.57 -12.60 15.08
N TYR A 84 -4.16 -12.56 13.81
CA TYR A 84 -3.71 -13.72 13.07
C TYR A 84 -2.45 -14.35 13.69
N ASP A 85 -1.48 -13.54 14.07
CA ASP A 85 -0.25 -14.01 14.71
C ASP A 85 -0.53 -14.69 16.05
N HIS A 86 -1.40 -14.09 16.87
CA HIS A 86 -1.83 -14.70 18.13
C HIS A 86 -2.56 -16.03 17.92
N LEU A 87 -3.46 -16.13 16.94
CA LEU A 87 -4.13 -17.41 16.60
C LEU A 87 -3.14 -18.45 16.11
N ARG A 88 -2.18 -18.05 15.28
CA ARG A 88 -1.13 -18.93 14.75
C ARG A 88 -0.24 -19.48 15.86
N GLU A 89 0.10 -18.67 16.86
CA GLU A 89 0.83 -19.13 18.05
C GLU A 89 0.02 -20.14 18.86
N LYS A 90 -1.28 -19.89 19.06
CA LYS A 90 -2.16 -20.85 19.75
C LYS A 90 -2.25 -22.18 19.00
N ILE A 91 -2.41 -22.16 17.68
CA ILE A 91 -2.43 -23.38 16.86
C ILE A 91 -1.12 -24.14 17.04
N ARG A 92 0.03 -23.46 16.91
CA ARG A 92 1.35 -24.08 17.12
C ARG A 92 1.47 -24.71 18.51
N TYR A 93 0.99 -24.03 19.55
CA TYR A 93 1.01 -24.54 20.92
C TYR A 93 0.23 -25.85 21.05
N TYR A 94 -0.99 -25.91 20.50
CA TYR A 94 -1.80 -27.13 20.54
C TYR A 94 -1.22 -28.25 19.67
N ASP A 95 -0.62 -27.93 18.53
CA ASP A 95 0.08 -28.91 17.68
C ASP A 95 1.31 -29.51 18.40
N THR A 96 2.00 -28.75 19.26
CA THR A 96 3.15 -29.27 20.03
C THR A 96 2.78 -30.14 21.23
N LEU A 97 1.50 -30.15 21.62
CA LEU A 97 0.99 -30.97 22.73
C LEU A 97 0.38 -32.30 22.26
N ALA A 98 0.19 -32.46 20.95
CA ALA A 98 -0.30 -33.69 20.31
C ALA A 98 0.87 -34.56 19.85
#